data_AF-A0A3A8HI75-F1
#
_entry.id   AF-A0A3A8HI75-F1
#
_cell.length_a   1.000
_cell.length_b   1.000
_cell.length_c   1.000
_cell.angle_alpha   90.00
_cell.angle_beta   90.00
_cell.angle_gamma   90.00
#
_symmetry.space_group_name_H-M   'P 1'
#
loop_
_entity.id
_entity.type
_entity.pdbx_description
1 polymer ?
#
loop_
_entity_poly.entity_id
_entity_poly.type
_entity_poly.pdbx_seq_one_letter_code
_entity_poly.pdbx_strand_id
1 'polypeptide(L)'
;MKPRVAAFALLASACTVNDPVATLHTSDAGGPVPDAWAEHCANSGPPLLLGDPAAGPPRCSGHLAEALFRRAACSCEGLSLSAPFLADAFRSSAGPYAPGGPGGDVGVNGGLSANDRVQVGGALQVGGASGLQLSSPLFVGGSLDSSGPLSGSGTSATVSGDARVNGDVSLASLMVGGVLTVPAGFTPGPAQAAELRREPVAPVVPCACDAASRFDPAALIAHHARDNDNAAIGLDPASLENVTGDAELALPCGRFLLTRVAGTGHATLRIRGRTAVFIPGGVNLVEALTVDVQPPGELDLFVAGGFVVSGQLTLGSTTLPSRVRVYVAGTDALDISAGSTLAGNLYAPQAQLNLSGNAEVFGSLFVRHLEASGAVQVHHDADVLEAGAACPAG
;
A
#
# COMPACT_ATOMS: atom_id res chain seq x y z
N MET A 1 60.14 23.90 -45.49
CA MET A 1 58.96 24.25 -44.65
C MET A 1 58.35 22.96 -44.13
N LYS A 2 58.44 22.72 -42.81
CA LYS A 2 57.89 21.55 -42.12
C LYS A 2 56.48 21.90 -41.61
N PRO A 3 55.44 21.07 -41.80
CA PRO A 3 54.23 21.21 -40.99
C PRO A 3 54.40 20.41 -39.70
N ARG A 4 54.20 21.08 -38.56
CA ARG A 4 54.10 20.50 -37.22
C ARG A 4 52.70 19.92 -37.07
N VAL A 5 52.58 18.62 -36.82
CA VAL A 5 51.34 18.01 -36.34
C VAL A 5 51.31 18.16 -34.83
N ALA A 6 50.34 18.92 -34.32
CA ALA A 6 50.09 19.11 -32.90
C ALA A 6 49.32 17.89 -32.36
N ALA A 7 49.91 17.19 -31.38
CA ALA A 7 49.23 16.17 -30.61
C ALA A 7 48.35 16.85 -29.55
N PHE A 8 47.03 16.76 -29.71
CA PHE A 8 46.07 17.11 -28.65
C PHE A 8 46.02 15.93 -27.68
N ALA A 9 46.57 16.13 -26.48
CA ALA A 9 46.38 15.22 -25.35
C ALA A 9 44.96 15.44 -24.80
N LEU A 10 44.07 14.47 -25.05
CA LEU A 10 42.80 14.37 -24.35
C LEU A 10 43.08 13.92 -22.91
N LEU A 11 43.07 14.88 -21.98
CA LEU A 11 42.94 14.62 -20.55
C LEU A 11 41.54 14.08 -20.30
N ALA A 12 41.41 12.74 -20.24
CA ALA A 12 40.23 12.10 -19.69
C ALA A 12 40.24 12.34 -18.17
N SER A 13 39.55 13.39 -17.73
CA SER A 13 39.12 13.54 -16.34
C SER A 13 38.11 12.44 -16.05
N ALA A 14 38.58 11.31 -15.52
CA ALA A 14 37.73 10.31 -14.91
C ALA A 14 37.08 10.94 -13.68
N CYS A 15 35.80 11.32 -13.79
CA CYS A 15 34.97 11.54 -12.62
C CYS A 15 34.77 10.19 -11.95
N THR A 16 35.60 9.88 -10.95
CA THR A 16 35.29 8.83 -9.98
C THR A 16 34.19 9.38 -9.08
N VAL A 17 32.95 9.26 -9.52
CA VAL A 17 31.81 9.32 -8.59
C VAL A 17 31.91 8.03 -7.80
N ASN A 18 32.48 8.11 -6.60
CA ASN A 18 32.27 7.08 -5.58
C ASN A 18 30.79 7.14 -5.24
N ASP A 19 30.04 6.23 -5.84
CA ASP A 19 28.62 6.02 -5.57
C ASP A 19 28.51 5.15 -4.31
N PRO A 20 28.03 5.66 -3.16
CA PRO A 20 27.86 4.87 -1.95
C PRO A 20 26.63 3.94 -1.99
N VAL A 21 26.04 3.71 -3.17
CA VAL A 21 24.94 2.77 -3.34
C VAL A 21 25.46 1.34 -3.19
N ALA A 22 24.89 0.63 -2.20
CA ALA A 22 25.15 -0.77 -1.88
C ALA A 22 25.18 -1.64 -3.15
N THR A 23 26.39 -1.98 -3.59
CA THR A 23 26.62 -2.99 -4.61
C THR A 23 26.59 -4.35 -3.91
N LEU A 24 25.64 -5.20 -4.30
CA LEU A 24 25.63 -6.60 -3.86
C LEU A 24 26.84 -7.32 -4.46
N HIS A 25 27.82 -7.65 -3.62
CA HIS A 25 28.90 -8.55 -4.02
C HIS A 25 28.38 -9.99 -4.07
N THR A 26 28.66 -10.66 -5.20
CA THR A 26 28.54 -12.12 -5.33
C THR A 26 29.43 -12.79 -4.29
N SER A 27 28.88 -13.76 -3.57
CA SER A 27 29.62 -14.54 -2.58
C SER A 27 30.68 -15.41 -3.25
N ASP A 28 31.92 -14.92 -3.33
CA ASP A 28 33.08 -15.76 -3.56
C ASP A 28 34.14 -15.51 -2.48
N ALA A 29 34.46 -16.61 -1.78
CA ALA A 29 35.65 -16.86 -0.98
C ALA A 29 35.98 -15.88 0.18
N GLY A 30 35.43 -16.17 1.37
CA GLY A 30 36.22 -16.26 2.60
C GLY A 30 37.05 -15.05 3.07
N GLY A 31 36.71 -13.83 2.66
CA GLY A 31 37.24 -12.61 3.28
C GLY A 31 36.50 -12.27 4.57
N PRO A 32 37.12 -11.56 5.53
CA PRO A 32 36.38 -11.04 6.68
C PRO A 32 35.30 -10.07 6.16
N VAL A 33 34.08 -10.16 6.70
CA VAL A 33 33.02 -9.18 6.48
C VAL A 33 33.08 -8.14 7.60
N PRO A 34 33.74 -6.98 7.38
CA PRO A 34 33.43 -5.78 8.12
C PRO A 34 32.95 -4.65 7.18
N ASP A 35 31.98 -3.88 7.68
CA ASP A 35 31.51 -2.54 7.24
C ASP A 35 30.24 -2.42 6.35
N ALA A 36 29.71 -3.48 5.73
CA ALA A 36 28.50 -3.37 4.89
C ALA A 36 27.21 -2.93 5.63
N TRP A 37 26.99 -3.40 6.87
CA TRP A 37 25.87 -2.96 7.71
C TRP A 37 26.05 -1.52 8.22
N ALA A 38 27.29 -1.14 8.57
CA ALA A 38 27.60 0.21 9.03
C ALA A 38 27.45 1.23 7.89
N GLU A 39 27.82 0.85 6.66
CA GLU A 39 27.57 1.64 5.44
C GLU A 39 26.07 1.74 5.12
N HIS A 40 25.32 0.62 5.18
CA HIS A 40 23.85 0.64 5.02
C HIS A 40 23.13 1.41 6.12
N CYS A 41 23.74 1.63 7.28
CA CYS A 41 23.11 2.37 8.38
C CYS A 41 23.72 3.75 8.61
N ALA A 42 24.64 4.20 7.76
CA ALA A 42 25.16 5.55 7.79
C ALA A 42 24.04 6.56 7.44
N ASN A 43 23.91 7.64 8.23
CA ASN A 43 22.95 8.74 8.01
C ASN A 43 21.47 8.30 7.88
N SER A 44 20.96 7.54 8.85
CA SER A 44 19.60 6.92 8.88
C SER A 44 19.40 5.72 7.94
N GLY A 45 20.43 5.40 7.16
CA GLY A 45 20.45 4.32 6.17
C GLY A 45 19.75 4.69 4.85
N PRO A 46 20.33 4.39 3.67
CA PRO A 46 19.64 4.56 2.40
C PRO A 46 18.35 3.73 2.35
N PRO A 47 17.37 4.13 1.52
CA PRO A 47 16.18 3.33 1.27
C PRO A 47 16.52 1.87 0.94
N LEU A 48 15.64 0.96 1.34
CA LEU A 48 15.80 -0.45 1.00
C LEU A 48 15.71 -0.63 -0.52
N LEU A 49 16.72 -1.26 -1.11
CA LEU A 49 16.71 -1.68 -2.51
C LEU A 49 16.15 -3.11 -2.59
N LEU A 50 15.14 -3.29 -3.43
CA LEU A 50 14.32 -4.49 -3.56
C LEU A 50 14.60 -5.18 -4.89
N GLY A 51 14.86 -6.48 -4.84
CA GLY A 51 14.99 -7.31 -6.03
C GLY A 51 16.26 -8.14 -6.02
N ASP A 52 16.23 -9.23 -6.77
CA ASP A 52 17.42 -10.04 -7.02
C ASP A 52 18.22 -9.40 -8.17
N PRO A 53 19.49 -9.01 -7.96
CA PRO A 53 20.33 -8.48 -9.05
C PRO A 53 20.50 -9.46 -10.21
N ALA A 54 20.30 -10.77 -9.99
CA ALA A 54 20.27 -11.77 -11.06
C ALA A 54 18.98 -11.75 -11.90
N ALA A 55 17.90 -11.18 -11.37
CA ALA A 55 16.59 -11.07 -12.03
C ALA A 55 16.34 -9.70 -12.68
N GLY A 56 17.16 -8.69 -12.37
CA GLY A 56 17.07 -7.35 -12.94
C GLY A 56 17.65 -6.27 -12.02
N PRO A 57 17.60 -4.99 -12.44
CA PRO A 57 18.05 -3.90 -11.58
C PRO A 57 17.18 -3.79 -10.33
N PRO A 58 17.78 -3.57 -9.14
CA PRO A 58 17.03 -3.44 -7.90
C PRO A 58 16.16 -2.17 -7.92
N ARG A 59 14.97 -2.26 -7.32
CA ARG A 59 13.99 -1.17 -7.19
C ARG A 59 14.02 -0.59 -5.79
N CYS A 60 14.03 0.73 -5.67
CA CYS A 60 13.89 1.35 -4.37
C CYS A 60 12.50 1.10 -3.75
N SER A 61 12.48 0.71 -2.47
CA SER A 61 11.27 0.55 -1.63
C SER A 61 10.40 1.80 -1.61
N GLY A 62 11.00 3.00 -1.57
CA GLY A 62 10.30 4.28 -1.66
C GLY A 62 9.52 4.43 -2.96
N HIS A 63 10.18 4.24 -4.11
CA HIS A 63 9.49 4.29 -5.42
C HIS A 63 8.44 3.20 -5.60
N LEU A 64 8.68 2.01 -5.03
CA LEU A 64 7.67 0.97 -5.01
C LEU A 64 6.44 1.43 -4.21
N ALA A 65 6.64 2.03 -3.04
CA ALA A 65 5.56 2.56 -2.21
C ALA A 65 4.74 3.63 -2.95
N GLU A 66 5.41 4.59 -3.60
CA GLU A 66 4.77 5.63 -4.43
C GLU A 66 3.94 5.04 -5.58
N ALA A 67 4.37 3.91 -6.14
CA ALA A 67 3.65 3.24 -7.21
C ALA A 67 2.42 2.47 -6.70
N LEU A 68 2.55 1.78 -5.56
CA LEU A 68 1.51 0.90 -5.03
C LEU A 68 0.43 1.64 -4.23
N PHE A 69 0.80 2.67 -3.48
CA PHE A 69 -0.05 3.30 -2.46
C PHE A 69 -0.62 4.66 -2.89
N ARG A 70 -0.99 4.77 -4.18
CA ARG A 70 -1.51 6.01 -4.78
C ARG A 70 -2.91 6.41 -4.34
N ARG A 71 -3.63 5.47 -3.72
CA ARG A 71 -5.06 5.54 -3.42
C ARG A 71 -5.27 5.16 -1.97
N ALA A 72 -6.35 5.66 -1.36
CA ALA A 72 -6.79 5.19 -0.06
C ALA A 72 -7.09 3.69 -0.09
N ALA A 73 -7.84 3.25 -1.11
CA ALA A 73 -8.15 1.85 -1.30
C ALA A 73 -8.03 1.43 -2.78
N CYS A 74 -7.41 0.28 -3.00
CA CYS A 74 -7.35 -0.43 -4.27
C CYS A 74 -7.80 -1.87 -4.07
N SER A 75 -8.75 -2.34 -4.87
CA SER A 75 -9.19 -3.75 -4.87
C SER A 75 -9.12 -4.36 -6.27
N CYS A 76 -8.53 -5.56 -6.36
CA CYS A 76 -8.34 -6.28 -7.62
C CYS A 76 -9.61 -6.95 -8.15
N GLU A 77 -10.51 -7.38 -7.27
CA GLU A 77 -11.73 -8.10 -7.64
C GLU A 77 -12.98 -7.30 -7.29
N GLY A 78 -13.08 -6.73 -6.09
CA GLY A 78 -14.30 -6.04 -5.70
C GLY A 78 -14.31 -5.47 -4.29
N LEU A 79 -15.32 -4.66 -4.01
CA LEU A 79 -15.65 -4.18 -2.67
C LEU A 79 -17.07 -4.61 -2.32
N SER A 80 -17.22 -5.31 -1.19
CA SER A 80 -18.51 -5.75 -0.65
C SER A 80 -18.70 -5.12 0.73
N LEU A 81 -19.59 -4.14 0.83
CA LEU A 81 -19.73 -3.27 2.00
C LEU A 81 -21.15 -3.41 2.59
N SER A 82 -21.25 -3.92 3.80
CA SER A 82 -22.54 -4.04 4.53
C SER A 82 -22.76 -2.94 5.58
N ALA A 83 -21.79 -2.04 5.74
CA ALA A 83 -21.78 -0.92 6.67
C ALA A 83 -21.08 0.29 6.03
N PRO A 84 -21.10 1.48 6.66
CA PRO A 84 -20.57 2.69 6.05
C PRO A 84 -19.09 2.57 5.66
N PHE A 85 -18.76 3.03 4.46
CA PHE A 85 -17.38 3.16 4.00
C PHE A 85 -17.04 4.63 3.77
N LEU A 86 -15.93 5.08 4.34
CA LEU A 86 -15.38 6.41 4.15
C LEU A 86 -13.92 6.30 3.70
N ALA A 87 -13.56 7.06 2.68
CA ALA A 87 -12.19 7.32 2.29
C ALA A 87 -11.95 8.82 2.18
N ASP A 88 -10.92 9.32 2.85
CA ASP A 88 -10.42 10.70 2.73
C ASP A 88 -8.89 10.72 2.71
N ALA A 89 -8.28 11.90 2.69
CA ALA A 89 -6.83 12.04 2.74
C ALA A 89 -6.35 13.18 3.63
N PHE A 90 -5.11 13.06 4.08
CA PHE A 90 -4.35 14.08 4.78
C PHE A 90 -2.86 13.95 4.45
N ARG A 91 -2.05 14.84 5.03
CA ARG A 91 -0.58 14.76 4.99
C ARG A 91 -0.06 14.82 6.41
N SER A 92 0.53 13.73 6.88
CA SER A 92 1.04 13.63 8.26
C SER A 92 2.14 14.66 8.56
N SER A 93 2.91 15.04 7.54
CA SER A 93 3.93 16.07 7.54
C SER A 93 3.38 17.48 7.76
N ALA A 94 2.11 17.71 7.43
CA ALA A 94 1.42 18.99 7.63
C ALA A 94 0.70 19.09 8.99
N GLY A 95 0.53 17.98 9.70
CA GLY A 95 -0.11 17.93 11.01
C GLY A 95 -0.89 16.64 11.25
N PRO A 96 -1.48 16.47 12.44
CA PRO A 96 -2.34 15.33 12.74
C PRO A 96 -3.58 15.34 11.84
N TYR A 97 -4.13 14.15 11.60
CA TYR A 97 -5.36 13.99 10.83
C TYR A 97 -6.52 14.84 11.40
N ALA A 98 -7.27 15.45 10.49
CA ALA A 98 -8.51 16.15 10.75
C ALA A 98 -9.61 15.58 9.82
N PRO A 99 -10.80 15.24 10.33
CA PRO A 99 -11.82 14.57 9.53
C PRO A 99 -12.31 15.34 8.31
N GLY A 100 -12.53 14.61 7.21
CA GLY A 100 -13.19 15.13 6.01
C GLY A 100 -12.25 15.88 5.06
N GLY A 101 -10.96 15.57 5.08
CA GLY A 101 -10.00 16.12 4.11
C GLY A 101 -10.36 15.75 2.66
N PRO A 102 -10.07 16.60 1.66
CA PRO A 102 -10.24 16.24 0.25
C PRO A 102 -9.23 15.16 -0.17
N GLY A 103 -9.58 14.33 -1.15
CA GLY A 103 -8.74 13.23 -1.63
C GLY A 103 -9.15 11.88 -1.06
N GLY A 104 -8.24 10.91 -1.05
CA GLY A 104 -8.54 9.54 -0.64
C GLY A 104 -9.21 8.77 -1.78
N ASP A 105 -8.56 8.77 -2.95
CA ASP A 105 -9.06 8.10 -4.13
C ASP A 105 -9.30 6.60 -3.88
N VAL A 106 -10.33 6.05 -4.51
CA VAL A 106 -10.68 4.63 -4.42
C VAL A 106 -10.75 4.01 -5.80
N GLY A 107 -10.05 2.89 -5.97
CA GLY A 107 -10.02 2.10 -7.19
C GLY A 107 -10.53 0.68 -6.96
N VAL A 108 -11.39 0.19 -7.84
CA VAL A 108 -11.88 -1.18 -7.84
C VAL A 108 -11.80 -1.71 -9.26
N ASN A 109 -11.07 -2.80 -9.50
CA ASN A 109 -10.99 -3.39 -10.84
C ASN A 109 -12.24 -4.18 -11.23
N GLY A 110 -12.94 -4.78 -10.26
CA GLY A 110 -14.27 -5.36 -10.50
C GLY A 110 -15.39 -4.50 -9.93
N GLY A 111 -16.42 -5.12 -9.33
CA GLY A 111 -17.65 -4.45 -8.90
C GLY A 111 -17.58 -3.84 -7.50
N LEU A 112 -18.44 -2.84 -7.26
CA LEU A 112 -18.68 -2.29 -5.92
C LEU A 112 -20.14 -2.56 -5.53
N SER A 113 -20.35 -3.33 -4.47
CA SER A 113 -21.66 -3.58 -3.87
C SER A 113 -21.70 -3.01 -2.45
N ALA A 114 -22.60 -2.06 -2.21
CA ALA A 114 -22.73 -1.38 -0.92
C ALA A 114 -24.19 -1.37 -0.45
N ASN A 115 -24.42 -1.92 0.75
CA ASN A 115 -25.72 -1.92 1.42
C ASN A 115 -25.91 -0.66 2.30
N ASP A 116 -24.85 0.06 2.59
CA ASP A 116 -24.85 1.30 3.38
C ASP A 116 -24.08 2.41 2.64
N ARG A 117 -24.00 3.60 3.23
CA ARG A 117 -23.42 4.80 2.63
C ARG A 117 -21.95 4.58 2.25
N VAL A 118 -21.59 5.12 1.09
CA VAL A 118 -20.21 5.18 0.60
C VAL A 118 -19.84 6.65 0.42
N GLN A 119 -18.77 7.09 1.06
CA GLN A 119 -18.23 8.43 0.93
C GLN A 119 -16.76 8.36 0.52
N VAL A 120 -16.43 8.94 -0.62
CA VAL A 120 -15.07 9.03 -1.14
C VAL A 120 -14.75 10.51 -1.32
N GLY A 121 -13.77 11.04 -0.57
CA GLY A 121 -13.37 12.44 -0.65
C GLY A 121 -12.68 12.81 -1.97
N GLY A 122 -12.16 11.82 -2.69
CA GLY A 122 -11.44 11.94 -3.95
C GLY A 122 -12.20 11.32 -5.13
N ALA A 123 -11.46 10.79 -6.09
CA ALA A 123 -12.02 10.10 -7.24
C ALA A 123 -12.41 8.64 -6.91
N LEU A 124 -13.51 8.17 -7.48
CA LEU A 124 -13.96 6.78 -7.40
C LEU A 124 -13.94 6.16 -8.80
N GLN A 125 -13.20 5.05 -8.96
CA GLN A 125 -13.09 4.33 -10.23
C GLN A 125 -13.48 2.86 -10.05
N VAL A 126 -14.41 2.37 -10.86
CA VAL A 126 -14.95 1.02 -10.82
C VAL A 126 -14.84 0.38 -12.21
N GLY A 127 -14.01 -0.65 -12.33
CA GLY A 127 -13.66 -1.33 -13.57
C GLY A 127 -14.59 -2.49 -13.94
N GLY A 128 -15.35 -3.02 -12.99
CA GLY A 128 -16.21 -4.17 -13.19
C GLY A 128 -17.41 -3.86 -14.09
N ALA A 129 -17.74 -4.80 -14.96
CA ALA A 129 -18.93 -4.70 -15.84
C ALA A 129 -20.26 -4.65 -15.06
N SER A 130 -20.29 -5.14 -13.82
CA SER A 130 -21.44 -4.99 -12.91
C SER A 130 -21.61 -3.55 -12.40
N GLY A 131 -20.57 -2.71 -12.51
CA GLY A 131 -20.56 -1.34 -12.04
C GLY A 131 -20.78 -1.22 -10.53
N LEU A 132 -21.62 -0.26 -10.15
CA LEU A 132 -21.96 0.04 -8.76
C LEU A 132 -23.37 -0.45 -8.43
N GLN A 133 -23.50 -1.16 -7.31
CA GLN A 133 -24.76 -1.61 -6.74
C GLN A 133 -24.93 -0.97 -5.36
N LEU A 134 -25.90 -0.07 -5.22
CA LEU A 134 -26.07 0.78 -4.05
C LEU A 134 -27.44 0.55 -3.43
N SER A 135 -27.48 0.33 -2.11
CA SER A 135 -28.73 0.36 -1.32
C SER A 135 -28.85 1.62 -0.44
N SER A 136 -27.85 2.50 -0.48
CA SER A 136 -27.76 3.74 0.28
C SER A 136 -27.02 4.83 -0.51
N PRO A 137 -27.01 6.10 -0.04
CA PRO A 137 -26.40 7.20 -0.78
C PRO A 137 -24.90 7.04 -1.02
N LEU A 138 -24.47 7.47 -2.22
CA LEU A 138 -23.06 7.58 -2.62
C LEU A 138 -22.65 9.06 -2.69
N PHE A 139 -21.49 9.39 -2.12
CA PHE A 139 -20.85 10.70 -2.24
C PHE A 139 -19.43 10.55 -2.78
N VAL A 140 -19.12 11.27 -3.86
CA VAL A 140 -17.78 11.31 -4.48
C VAL A 140 -17.34 12.78 -4.58
N GLY A 141 -16.27 13.14 -3.89
CA GLY A 141 -15.71 14.49 -3.85
C GLY A 141 -14.92 14.89 -5.09
N GLY A 142 -14.41 13.90 -5.85
CA GLY A 142 -13.73 14.08 -7.13
C GLY A 142 -14.59 13.62 -8.32
N SER A 143 -13.98 12.90 -9.27
CA SER A 143 -14.66 12.30 -10.42
C SER A 143 -15.12 10.88 -10.15
N LEU A 144 -16.17 10.45 -10.83
CA LEU A 144 -16.66 9.07 -10.86
C LEU A 144 -16.41 8.46 -12.24
N ASP A 145 -15.69 7.34 -12.33
CA ASP A 145 -15.60 6.54 -13.54
C ASP A 145 -16.12 5.12 -13.26
N SER A 146 -17.16 4.69 -13.96
CA SER A 146 -17.73 3.34 -13.88
C SER A 146 -17.74 2.68 -15.24
N SER A 147 -17.12 1.50 -15.33
CA SER A 147 -17.10 0.65 -16.54
C SER A 147 -18.38 -0.16 -16.72
N GLY A 148 -19.32 -0.07 -15.77
CA GLY A 148 -20.63 -0.70 -15.80
C GLY A 148 -21.74 0.25 -15.34
N PRO A 149 -22.95 -0.26 -15.08
CA PRO A 149 -24.09 0.55 -14.67
C PRO A 149 -23.93 1.15 -13.27
N LEU A 150 -24.78 2.13 -12.96
CA LEU A 150 -24.93 2.70 -11.62
C LEU A 150 -26.35 2.36 -11.14
N SER A 151 -26.48 1.34 -10.29
CA SER A 151 -27.77 0.75 -9.91
C SER A 151 -28.06 0.93 -8.44
N GLY A 152 -29.27 1.37 -8.10
CA GLY A 152 -29.73 1.53 -6.73
C GLY A 152 -31.13 2.12 -6.68
N SER A 153 -32.14 1.26 -6.73
CA SER A 153 -33.53 1.71 -6.74
C SER A 153 -33.84 2.48 -5.46
N GLY A 154 -34.27 3.73 -5.58
CA GLY A 154 -34.59 4.58 -4.43
C GLY A 154 -33.39 5.28 -3.78
N THR A 155 -32.17 5.09 -4.30
CA THR A 155 -30.96 5.71 -3.75
C THR A 155 -30.53 6.93 -4.56
N SER A 156 -29.71 7.78 -3.94
CA SER A 156 -29.16 8.99 -4.55
C SER A 156 -27.64 8.92 -4.63
N ALA A 157 -27.06 9.51 -5.66
CA ALA A 157 -25.61 9.71 -5.73
C ALA A 157 -25.27 11.18 -6.02
N THR A 158 -24.19 11.66 -5.40
CA THR A 158 -23.63 12.99 -5.63
C THR A 158 -22.17 12.87 -6.03
N VAL A 159 -21.81 13.46 -7.15
CA VAL A 159 -20.44 13.55 -7.68
C VAL A 159 -20.10 15.02 -7.87
N SER A 160 -19.10 15.52 -7.15
CA SER A 160 -18.71 16.94 -7.24
C SER A 160 -18.05 17.28 -8.56
N GLY A 161 -17.29 16.34 -9.15
CA GLY A 161 -16.62 16.50 -10.44
C GLY A 161 -17.42 15.93 -11.62
N ASP A 162 -16.69 15.41 -12.61
CA ASP A 162 -17.25 14.70 -13.76
C ASP A 162 -17.66 13.26 -13.39
N ALA A 163 -18.68 12.74 -14.08
CA ALA A 163 -19.10 11.35 -13.96
C ALA A 163 -19.13 10.67 -15.34
N ARG A 164 -18.48 9.51 -15.47
CA ARG A 164 -18.52 8.66 -16.66
C ARG A 164 -19.11 7.31 -16.28
N VAL A 165 -20.21 6.92 -16.91
CA VAL A 165 -20.91 5.67 -16.60
C VAL A 165 -21.14 4.89 -17.89
N ASN A 166 -20.48 3.75 -18.02
CA ASN A 166 -20.62 2.84 -19.15
C ASN A 166 -21.77 1.84 -18.93
N GLY A 167 -22.99 2.36 -18.76
CA GLY A 167 -24.19 1.56 -18.51
C GLY A 167 -25.39 2.42 -18.13
N ASP A 168 -26.51 1.78 -17.80
CA ASP A 168 -27.69 2.47 -17.29
C ASP A 168 -27.44 3.08 -15.91
N VAL A 169 -27.97 4.28 -15.70
CA VAL A 169 -28.09 4.94 -14.41
C VAL A 169 -29.51 4.71 -13.90
N SER A 170 -29.64 3.82 -12.92
CA SER A 170 -30.89 3.41 -12.30
C SER A 170 -30.92 3.84 -10.83
N LEU A 171 -30.95 5.15 -10.60
CA LEU A 171 -31.03 5.80 -9.29
C LEU A 171 -32.30 6.63 -9.17
N ALA A 172 -32.69 6.99 -7.93
CA ALA A 172 -33.76 7.97 -7.70
C ALA A 172 -33.32 9.40 -8.04
N SER A 173 -32.04 9.71 -7.82
CA SER A 173 -31.41 10.96 -8.26
C SER A 173 -29.90 10.79 -8.43
N LEU A 174 -29.33 11.51 -9.40
CA LEU A 174 -27.89 11.63 -9.58
C LEU A 174 -27.56 13.11 -9.76
N MET A 175 -26.73 13.68 -8.90
CA MET A 175 -26.21 15.04 -9.05
C MET A 175 -24.74 14.98 -9.46
N VAL A 176 -24.38 15.63 -10.57
CA VAL A 176 -23.02 15.73 -11.10
C VAL A 176 -22.67 17.20 -11.23
N GLY A 177 -21.60 17.64 -10.58
CA GLY A 177 -21.17 19.03 -10.64
C GLY A 177 -20.59 19.42 -12.00
N GLY A 178 -19.96 18.47 -12.70
CA GLY A 178 -19.38 18.64 -14.03
C GLY A 178 -20.19 17.99 -15.15
N VAL A 179 -19.47 17.30 -16.05
CA VAL A 179 -20.04 16.60 -17.21
C VAL A 179 -20.43 15.18 -16.82
N LEU A 180 -21.65 14.77 -17.17
CA LEU A 180 -22.06 13.37 -17.15
C LEU A 180 -21.89 12.78 -18.56
N THR A 181 -21.03 11.78 -18.71
CA THR A 181 -20.87 11.02 -19.96
C THR A 181 -21.48 9.62 -19.83
N VAL A 182 -22.43 9.31 -20.71
CA VAL A 182 -23.09 7.99 -20.78
C VAL A 182 -23.20 7.58 -22.26
N PRO A 183 -22.79 6.37 -22.67
CA PRO A 183 -22.85 5.97 -24.08
C PRO A 183 -24.26 6.03 -24.69
N ALA A 184 -24.31 6.18 -26.02
CA ALA A 184 -25.57 6.11 -26.76
C ALA A 184 -26.23 4.73 -26.56
N GLY A 185 -27.52 4.71 -26.23
CA GLY A 185 -28.28 3.47 -25.97
C GLY A 185 -28.56 3.18 -24.49
N PHE A 186 -27.81 3.77 -23.56
CA PHE A 186 -28.08 3.66 -22.13
C PHE A 186 -28.93 4.83 -21.60
N THR A 187 -29.56 4.64 -20.45
CA THR A 187 -30.42 5.62 -19.80
C THR A 187 -29.64 6.38 -18.72
N PRO A 188 -29.55 7.73 -18.76
CA PRO A 188 -28.85 8.52 -17.75
C PRO A 188 -29.66 8.69 -16.45
N GLY A 189 -30.85 8.08 -16.37
CA GLY A 189 -31.75 8.21 -15.22
C GLY A 189 -32.22 9.65 -15.00
N PRO A 190 -32.70 9.98 -13.79
CA PRO A 190 -33.06 11.34 -13.38
C PRO A 190 -31.82 12.16 -13.00
N ALA A 191 -30.77 12.13 -13.82
CA ALA A 191 -29.53 12.83 -13.53
C ALA A 191 -29.62 14.34 -13.80
N GLN A 192 -28.98 15.11 -12.94
CA GLN A 192 -28.74 16.54 -13.08
C GLN A 192 -27.23 16.75 -13.21
N ALA A 193 -26.80 17.29 -14.33
CA ALA A 193 -25.40 17.58 -14.63
C ALA A 193 -25.29 18.95 -15.32
N ALA A 194 -24.10 19.57 -15.28
CA ALA A 194 -23.86 20.80 -16.03
C ALA A 194 -23.97 20.56 -17.54
N GLU A 195 -23.54 19.38 -18.00
CA GLU A 195 -23.64 18.92 -19.38
C GLU A 195 -23.86 17.40 -19.39
N LEU A 196 -24.71 16.90 -20.30
CA LEU A 196 -24.87 15.47 -20.58
C LEU A 196 -24.26 15.15 -21.94
N ARG A 197 -23.23 14.31 -21.98
CA ARG A 197 -22.60 13.81 -23.20
C ARG A 197 -22.98 12.37 -23.50
N ARG A 198 -23.32 12.12 -24.77
CA ARG A 198 -23.70 10.81 -25.29
C ARG A 198 -22.56 10.20 -26.09
N GLU A 199 -21.49 9.81 -25.40
CA GLU A 199 -20.24 9.37 -26.00
C GLU A 199 -19.78 8.03 -25.40
N PRO A 200 -19.01 7.21 -26.15
CA PRO A 200 -18.41 6.01 -25.60
C PRO A 200 -17.56 6.31 -24.36
N VAL A 201 -17.73 5.49 -23.32
CA VAL A 201 -16.92 5.56 -22.09
C VAL A 201 -15.91 4.42 -22.14
N ALA A 202 -14.62 4.74 -22.03
CA ALA A 202 -13.56 3.74 -22.00
C ALA A 202 -13.60 2.98 -20.66
N PRO A 203 -13.36 1.65 -20.66
CA PRO A 203 -13.22 0.89 -19.42
C PRO A 203 -11.99 1.36 -18.64
N VAL A 204 -12.08 1.32 -17.31
CA VAL A 204 -11.00 1.70 -16.39
C VAL A 204 -10.47 0.47 -15.65
N VAL A 205 -9.15 0.42 -15.46
CA VAL A 205 -8.47 -0.57 -14.60
C VAL A 205 -7.65 0.21 -13.57
N PRO A 206 -8.28 0.64 -12.46
CA PRO A 206 -7.67 1.60 -11.54
C PRO A 206 -6.53 1.01 -10.67
N CYS A 207 -6.45 -0.31 -10.54
CA CYS A 207 -5.48 -1.03 -9.69
C CYS A 207 -4.55 -1.93 -10.51
N ALA A 208 -3.25 -1.82 -10.28
CA ALA A 208 -2.22 -2.62 -10.96
C ALA A 208 -2.13 -4.07 -10.40
N CYS A 209 -3.15 -4.87 -10.71
CA CYS A 209 -3.32 -6.23 -10.19
C CYS A 209 -2.86 -7.34 -11.15
N ASP A 210 -2.48 -6.99 -12.38
CA ASP A 210 -2.04 -7.94 -13.39
C ASP A 210 -0.82 -8.74 -12.90
N ALA A 211 -0.89 -10.07 -13.02
CA ALA A 211 0.10 -10.97 -12.44
C ALA A 211 1.52 -10.76 -13.01
N ALA A 212 1.65 -10.25 -14.24
CA ALA A 212 2.95 -10.03 -14.86
C ALA A 212 3.64 -8.73 -14.41
N SER A 213 2.86 -7.76 -13.92
CA SER A 213 3.35 -6.44 -13.50
C SER A 213 3.25 -6.21 -11.99
N ARG A 214 2.52 -7.07 -11.28
CA ARG A 214 2.37 -7.07 -9.83
C ARG A 214 3.71 -7.31 -9.13
N PHE A 215 3.93 -6.60 -8.04
CA PHE A 215 5.06 -6.87 -7.15
C PHE A 215 4.86 -8.20 -6.43
N ASP A 216 5.93 -9.01 -6.33
CA ASP A 216 5.92 -10.30 -5.65
C ASP A 216 6.72 -10.25 -4.34
N PRO A 217 6.07 -10.12 -3.17
CA PRO A 217 6.75 -10.13 -1.88
C PRO A 217 7.41 -11.48 -1.55
N ALA A 218 6.93 -12.60 -2.11
CA ALA A 218 7.47 -13.93 -1.78
C ALA A 218 8.92 -14.09 -2.26
N ALA A 219 9.24 -13.55 -3.43
CA ALA A 219 10.60 -13.58 -3.98
C ALA A 219 11.61 -12.89 -3.03
N LEU A 220 11.24 -11.75 -2.45
CA LEU A 220 12.08 -11.04 -1.48
C LEU A 220 12.23 -11.81 -0.17
N ILE A 221 11.15 -12.38 0.35
CA ILE A 221 11.21 -13.19 1.57
C ILE A 221 12.14 -14.40 1.36
N ALA A 222 12.05 -15.07 0.20
CA ALA A 222 12.91 -16.19 -0.15
C ALA A 222 14.39 -15.80 -0.26
N HIS A 223 14.67 -14.62 -0.83
CA HIS A 223 16.02 -14.08 -0.92
C HIS A 223 16.60 -13.75 0.47
N HIS A 224 15.87 -12.95 1.26
CA HIS A 224 16.33 -12.47 2.56
C HIS A 224 16.25 -13.52 3.68
N ALA A 225 15.67 -14.68 3.42
CA ALA A 225 15.85 -15.87 4.26
C ALA A 225 17.32 -16.33 4.33
N ARG A 226 18.14 -15.95 3.33
CA ARG A 226 19.57 -16.29 3.25
C ARG A 226 20.49 -15.08 3.34
N ASP A 227 20.03 -13.91 2.88
CA ASP A 227 20.73 -12.63 2.99
C ASP A 227 20.00 -11.71 3.97
N ASN A 228 20.45 -11.68 5.22
CA ASN A 228 19.91 -10.78 6.24
C ASN A 228 21.00 -10.39 7.24
N ASP A 229 20.70 -9.35 8.02
CA ASP A 229 21.61 -8.70 8.95
C ASP A 229 21.45 -9.26 10.39
N ASN A 230 20.75 -10.39 10.58
CA ASN A 230 20.55 -10.96 11.92
C ASN A 230 21.87 -11.21 12.65
N ALA A 231 22.87 -11.73 11.94
CA ALA A 231 24.19 -12.03 12.51
C ALA A 231 24.91 -10.76 13.02
N ALA A 232 24.63 -9.59 12.45
CA ALA A 232 25.26 -8.32 12.86
C ALA A 232 24.84 -7.89 14.27
N ILE A 233 23.67 -8.32 14.74
CA ILE A 233 23.14 -7.99 16.08
C ILE A 233 22.93 -9.22 16.96
N GLY A 234 23.28 -10.41 16.48
CA GLY A 234 23.03 -11.68 17.18
C GLY A 234 21.54 -12.00 17.34
N LEU A 235 20.69 -11.59 16.39
CA LEU A 235 19.26 -11.87 16.42
C LEU A 235 19.00 -13.35 16.11
N ASP A 236 18.42 -14.07 17.07
CA ASP A 236 17.82 -15.38 16.83
C ASP A 236 16.53 -15.21 15.99
N PRO A 237 16.46 -15.77 14.77
CA PRO A 237 15.25 -15.73 13.95
C PRO A 237 14.01 -16.29 14.66
N ALA A 238 14.19 -17.21 15.62
CA ALA A 238 13.10 -17.85 16.35
C ALA A 238 12.67 -17.10 17.63
N SER A 239 13.25 -15.92 17.89
CA SER A 239 13.05 -15.14 19.12
C SER A 239 11.58 -14.81 19.45
N LEU A 240 10.68 -14.85 18.46
CA LEU A 240 9.25 -14.58 18.63
C LEU A 240 8.33 -15.76 18.25
N GLU A 241 8.81 -17.01 18.17
CA GLU A 241 7.98 -18.14 17.72
C GLU A 241 7.04 -18.75 18.77
N ASN A 242 7.30 -18.50 20.06
CA ASN A 242 6.57 -19.10 21.19
C ASN A 242 6.38 -18.12 22.35
N VAL A 243 5.79 -16.97 22.06
CA VAL A 243 5.52 -15.91 23.05
C VAL A 243 4.45 -16.37 24.06
N THR A 244 4.77 -16.44 25.36
CA THR A 244 3.82 -16.87 26.43
C THR A 244 3.57 -15.81 27.51
N GLY A 245 3.92 -14.56 27.23
CA GLY A 245 3.74 -13.37 28.07
C GLY A 245 4.13 -12.14 27.24
N ASP A 246 4.66 -11.10 27.85
CA ASP A 246 5.15 -9.94 27.10
C ASP A 246 6.55 -10.21 26.53
N ALA A 247 6.69 -10.11 25.21
CA ALA A 247 7.96 -10.17 24.50
C ALA A 247 8.21 -8.86 23.75
N GLU A 248 9.36 -8.24 23.96
CA GLU A 248 9.76 -7.02 23.24
C GLU A 248 11.05 -7.28 22.45
N LEU A 249 11.03 -6.92 21.16
CA LEU A 249 12.18 -6.97 20.27
C LEU A 249 12.38 -5.59 19.63
N ALA A 250 13.51 -4.96 19.93
CA ALA A 250 13.91 -3.71 19.32
C ALA A 250 14.85 -3.98 18.13
N LEU A 251 14.51 -3.45 16.96
CA LEU A 251 15.29 -3.58 15.74
C LEU A 251 15.94 -2.24 15.37
N PRO A 252 17.28 -2.20 15.20
CA PRO A 252 17.97 -1.03 14.68
C PRO A 252 17.77 -0.93 13.16
N CYS A 253 18.51 -0.06 12.49
CA CYS A 253 18.58 -0.08 11.03
C CYS A 253 19.10 -1.45 10.53
N GLY A 254 18.51 -1.98 9.46
CA GLY A 254 18.93 -3.23 8.83
C GLY A 254 17.78 -4.07 8.26
N ARG A 255 18.13 -5.26 7.75
CA ARG A 255 17.24 -6.23 7.11
C ARG A 255 17.21 -7.49 7.97
N PHE A 256 16.10 -7.77 8.64
CA PHE A 256 16.01 -8.84 9.63
C PHE A 256 15.02 -9.93 9.23
N LEU A 257 15.34 -11.16 9.57
CA LEU A 257 14.49 -12.33 9.38
C LEU A 257 13.95 -12.78 10.73
N LEU A 258 12.65 -12.96 10.84
CA LEU A 258 12.00 -13.69 11.92
C LEU A 258 11.29 -14.88 11.31
N THR A 259 11.58 -16.10 11.76
CA THR A 259 11.00 -17.30 11.15
C THR A 259 9.48 -17.30 11.26
N ARG A 260 8.94 -16.88 12.41
CA ARG A 260 7.51 -16.62 12.66
C ARG A 260 7.35 -15.68 13.86
N VAL A 261 6.20 -14.99 13.94
CA VAL A 261 5.78 -14.27 15.15
C VAL A 261 4.53 -14.94 15.70
N ALA A 262 4.64 -15.62 16.84
CA ALA A 262 3.54 -16.40 17.35
C ALA A 262 3.62 -16.79 18.82
N GLY A 263 2.47 -17.18 19.36
CA GLY A 263 2.33 -17.63 20.73
C GLY A 263 1.00 -17.20 21.34
N THR A 264 0.87 -17.41 22.64
CA THR A 264 -0.32 -17.03 23.40
C THR A 264 -0.22 -15.65 24.04
N GLY A 265 0.97 -15.05 24.10
CA GLY A 265 1.21 -13.76 24.76
C GLY A 265 1.21 -12.54 23.82
N HIS A 266 1.76 -11.43 24.31
CA HIS A 266 1.91 -10.15 23.61
C HIS A 266 3.31 -9.99 23.01
N ALA A 267 3.40 -9.60 21.75
CA ALA A 267 4.66 -9.27 21.10
C ALA A 267 4.73 -7.78 20.73
N THR A 268 5.85 -7.13 21.05
CA THR A 268 6.17 -5.76 20.65
C THR A 268 7.41 -5.72 19.77
N LEU A 269 7.25 -5.26 18.54
CA LEU A 269 8.35 -4.90 17.65
C LEU A 269 8.60 -3.39 17.72
N ARG A 270 9.76 -2.97 18.23
CA ARG A 270 10.17 -1.55 18.25
C ARG A 270 11.16 -1.24 17.16
N ILE A 271 10.75 -0.44 16.19
CA ILE A 271 11.57 -0.06 15.04
C ILE A 271 12.28 1.25 15.33
N ARG A 272 13.62 1.20 15.44
CA ARG A 272 14.47 2.34 15.86
C ARG A 272 15.17 3.04 14.69
N GLY A 273 15.25 2.38 13.54
CA GLY A 273 15.84 2.93 12.31
C GLY A 273 15.08 2.42 11.08
N ARG A 274 15.61 2.70 9.89
CA ARG A 274 15.06 2.16 8.64
C ARG A 274 15.27 0.64 8.61
N THR A 275 14.17 -0.11 8.65
CA THR A 275 14.19 -1.55 8.91
C THR A 275 13.33 -2.30 7.91
N ALA A 276 13.87 -3.40 7.39
CA ALA A 276 13.10 -4.40 6.67
C ALA A 276 12.94 -5.64 7.56
N VAL A 277 11.72 -6.17 7.68
CA VAL A 277 11.48 -7.42 8.44
C VAL A 277 10.80 -8.42 7.52
N PHE A 278 11.39 -9.62 7.41
CA PHE A 278 10.88 -10.71 6.60
C PHE A 278 10.38 -11.84 7.50
N ILE A 279 9.13 -12.25 7.30
CA ILE A 279 8.46 -13.27 8.12
C ILE A 279 7.85 -14.36 7.22
N PRO A 280 8.63 -15.41 6.85
CA PRO A 280 8.13 -16.49 6.02
C PRO A 280 6.99 -17.27 6.69
N GLY A 281 7.09 -17.55 7.99
CA GLY A 281 6.12 -18.35 8.73
C GLY A 281 4.81 -17.65 9.10
N GLY A 282 4.68 -16.35 8.79
CA GLY A 282 3.49 -15.57 9.13
C GLY A 282 3.41 -15.10 10.59
N VAL A 283 2.22 -14.65 10.97
CA VAL A 283 1.90 -14.13 12.30
C VAL A 283 0.72 -14.92 12.87
N ASN A 284 0.84 -15.43 14.08
CA ASN A 284 -0.26 -16.09 14.80
C ASN A 284 -0.15 -15.85 16.31
N LEU A 285 -0.80 -14.79 16.79
CA LEU A 285 -0.79 -14.39 18.19
C LEU A 285 -2.20 -14.42 18.79
N VAL A 286 -2.31 -14.87 20.04
CA VAL A 286 -3.58 -14.87 20.76
C VAL A 286 -3.87 -13.51 21.42
N GLU A 287 -2.94 -12.95 22.19
CA GLU A 287 -3.20 -11.71 22.94
C GLU A 287 -3.07 -10.45 22.08
N ALA A 288 -1.85 -10.05 21.68
CA ALA A 288 -1.70 -8.82 20.92
C ALA A 288 -0.37 -8.75 20.17
N LEU A 289 -0.36 -7.96 19.09
CA LEU A 289 0.84 -7.56 18.36
C LEU A 289 0.91 -6.04 18.30
N THR A 290 2.00 -5.48 18.80
CA THR A 290 2.31 -4.05 18.69
C THR A 290 3.55 -3.86 17.83
N VAL A 291 3.44 -3.07 16.78
CA VAL A 291 4.55 -2.64 15.93
C VAL A 291 4.72 -1.14 16.11
N ASP A 292 5.64 -0.77 16.99
CA ASP A 292 5.94 0.61 17.36
C ASP A 292 7.03 1.18 16.45
N VAL A 293 6.65 2.16 15.62
CA VAL A 293 7.56 2.83 14.68
C VAL A 293 7.62 4.31 15.05
N GLN A 294 8.68 4.69 15.76
CA GLN A 294 8.92 6.08 16.18
C GLN A 294 10.02 6.70 15.32
N PRO A 295 9.98 8.00 15.01
CA PRO A 295 11.08 8.70 14.34
C PRO A 295 12.43 8.45 15.04
N PRO A 296 13.50 8.12 14.30
CA PRO A 296 13.63 8.15 12.84
C PRO A 296 13.19 6.86 12.11
N GLY A 297 12.61 5.89 12.82
CA GLY A 297 12.21 4.58 12.31
C GLY A 297 11.31 4.61 11.08
N GLU A 298 11.49 3.61 10.24
CA GLU A 298 10.67 3.32 9.05
C GLU A 298 10.66 1.80 8.88
N LEU A 299 9.52 1.22 8.51
CA LEU A 299 9.35 -0.22 8.43
C LEU A 299 8.81 -0.67 7.07
N ASP A 300 9.54 -1.58 6.45
CA ASP A 300 9.03 -2.50 5.42
C ASP A 300 8.85 -3.88 6.04
N LEU A 301 7.60 -4.33 6.20
CA LEU A 301 7.27 -5.64 6.75
C LEU A 301 6.79 -6.56 5.63
N PHE A 302 7.47 -7.68 5.41
CA PHE A 302 7.13 -8.68 4.39
C PHE A 302 6.68 -9.97 5.06
N VAL A 303 5.47 -10.45 4.73
CA VAL A 303 4.86 -11.64 5.35
C VAL A 303 4.37 -12.60 4.26
N ALA A 304 4.74 -13.89 4.35
CA ALA A 304 4.26 -14.91 3.40
C ALA A 304 3.16 -15.81 3.97
N GLY A 305 3.31 -16.26 5.22
CA GLY A 305 2.32 -17.08 5.92
C GLY A 305 1.06 -16.30 6.33
N GLY A 306 0.09 -17.01 6.91
CA GLY A 306 -1.13 -16.41 7.43
C GLY A 306 -0.84 -15.31 8.47
N PHE A 307 -1.73 -14.31 8.54
CA PHE A 307 -1.63 -13.21 9.49
C PHE A 307 -2.87 -13.22 10.37
N VAL A 308 -2.73 -13.74 11.59
CA VAL A 308 -3.81 -13.88 12.56
C VAL A 308 -3.37 -13.29 13.89
N VAL A 309 -4.12 -12.29 14.38
CA VAL A 309 -3.97 -11.72 15.72
C VAL A 309 -5.35 -11.72 16.36
N SER A 310 -5.56 -12.58 17.36
CA SER A 310 -6.90 -12.79 17.93
C SER A 310 -7.34 -11.62 18.81
N GLY A 311 -6.43 -11.05 19.60
CA GLY A 311 -6.70 -9.80 20.32
C GLY A 311 -6.26 -8.57 19.54
N GLN A 312 -5.62 -7.61 20.19
CA GLN A 312 -5.39 -6.28 19.61
C GLN A 312 -4.18 -6.26 18.68
N LEU A 313 -4.37 -5.74 17.47
CA LEU A 313 -3.28 -5.36 16.57
C LEU A 313 -3.11 -3.83 16.61
N THR A 314 -1.90 -3.38 16.91
CA THR A 314 -1.49 -1.98 16.78
C THR A 314 -0.31 -1.91 15.83
N LEU A 315 -0.53 -1.39 14.63
CA LEU A 315 0.50 -1.21 13.62
C LEU A 315 0.81 0.27 13.46
N GLY A 316 2.07 0.66 13.70
CA GLY A 316 2.57 2.01 13.44
C GLY A 316 2.00 3.10 14.34
N SER A 317 1.98 4.33 13.83
CA SER A 317 1.44 5.50 14.51
C SER A 317 0.52 6.30 13.58
N THR A 318 -0.66 6.69 14.07
CA THR A 318 -1.61 7.51 13.32
C THR A 318 -1.09 8.90 12.99
N THR A 319 -0.01 9.33 13.67
CA THR A 319 0.65 10.62 13.42
C THR A 319 1.64 10.58 12.26
N LEU A 320 2.15 9.41 11.86
CA LEU A 320 3.14 9.22 10.79
C LEU A 320 2.95 7.86 10.07
N PRO A 321 1.74 7.54 9.56
CA PRO A 321 1.45 6.22 9.00
C PRO A 321 2.24 5.91 7.72
N SER A 322 2.65 6.91 6.94
CA SER A 322 3.49 6.75 5.74
C SER A 322 4.82 6.02 5.98
N ARG A 323 5.29 5.93 7.24
CA ARG A 323 6.53 5.23 7.63
C ARG A 323 6.40 3.72 7.72
N VAL A 324 5.19 3.17 7.62
CA VAL A 324 4.95 1.74 7.73
C VAL A 324 4.37 1.21 6.43
N ARG A 325 5.01 0.17 5.88
CA ARG A 325 4.60 -0.51 4.65
C ARG A 325 4.60 -2.01 4.91
N VAL A 326 3.47 -2.65 4.64
CA VAL A 326 3.26 -4.09 4.87
C VAL A 326 2.96 -4.75 3.54
N TYR A 327 3.71 -5.80 3.21
CA TYR A 327 3.59 -6.55 1.97
C TYR A 327 3.29 -8.01 2.30
N VAL A 328 2.13 -8.49 1.86
CA VAL A 328 1.65 -9.85 2.11
C VAL A 328 1.72 -10.64 0.81
N ALA A 329 2.47 -11.74 0.82
CA ALA A 329 2.62 -12.64 -0.32
C ALA A 329 1.52 -13.71 -0.38
N GLY A 330 0.86 -13.97 0.74
CA GLY A 330 -0.13 -15.04 0.88
C GLY A 330 -1.46 -14.77 0.16
N THR A 331 -2.19 -15.86 -0.10
CA THR A 331 -3.58 -15.85 -0.61
C THR A 331 -4.62 -15.98 0.49
N ASP A 332 -4.18 -16.34 1.70
CA ASP A 332 -5.05 -16.52 2.85
C ASP A 332 -5.78 -15.22 3.18
N ALA A 333 -6.99 -15.37 3.75
CA ALA A 333 -7.74 -14.22 4.19
C ALA A 333 -6.98 -13.49 5.32
N LEU A 334 -7.01 -12.17 5.28
CA LEU A 334 -6.56 -11.29 6.35
C LEU A 334 -7.80 -10.92 7.17
N ASP A 335 -7.91 -11.51 8.35
CA ASP A 335 -8.98 -11.20 9.29
C ASP A 335 -8.46 -10.21 10.33
N ILE A 336 -9.06 -9.02 10.39
CA ILE A 336 -8.67 -7.99 11.36
C ILE A 336 -9.80 -7.78 12.37
N SER A 337 -9.47 -7.96 13.64
CA SER A 337 -10.39 -7.82 14.77
C SER A 337 -10.79 -6.36 15.00
N ALA A 338 -12.01 -6.16 15.51
CA ALA A 338 -12.52 -4.85 15.90
C ALA A 338 -11.63 -4.20 16.99
N GLY A 339 -11.37 -2.90 16.88
CA GLY A 339 -10.56 -2.15 17.85
C GLY A 339 -9.04 -2.24 17.63
N SER A 340 -8.61 -2.89 16.56
CA SER A 340 -7.24 -2.80 16.04
C SER A 340 -7.00 -1.44 15.36
N THR A 341 -5.78 -0.92 15.48
CA THR A 341 -5.35 0.32 14.82
C THR A 341 -4.36 -0.03 13.73
N LEU A 342 -4.70 0.34 12.50
CA LEU A 342 -3.86 0.12 11.33
C LEU A 342 -3.32 1.46 10.85
N ALA A 343 -2.11 1.83 11.29
CA ALA A 343 -1.42 2.99 10.78
C ALA A 343 -0.23 2.55 9.90
N GLY A 344 -0.48 2.47 8.60
CA GLY A 344 0.45 1.98 7.61
C GLY A 344 -0.21 1.72 6.25
N ASN A 345 0.62 1.33 5.29
CA ASN A 345 0.21 1.01 3.92
C ASN A 345 0.26 -0.50 3.70
N LEU A 346 -0.88 -1.11 3.39
CA LEU A 346 -1.00 -2.56 3.23
C LEU A 346 -1.08 -2.95 1.75
N TYR A 347 -0.20 -3.83 1.32
CA TYR A 347 -0.19 -4.45 0.00
C TYR A 347 -0.37 -5.96 0.09
N ALA A 348 -1.57 -6.44 -0.20
CA ALA A 348 -1.97 -7.84 -0.17
C ALA A 348 -2.84 -8.18 -1.40
N PRO A 349 -2.31 -8.02 -2.62
CA PRO A 349 -3.10 -8.08 -3.87
C PRO A 349 -3.71 -9.46 -4.17
N GLN A 350 -3.32 -10.50 -3.43
CA GLN A 350 -3.84 -11.86 -3.52
C GLN A 350 -4.70 -12.27 -2.33
N ALA A 351 -4.71 -11.49 -1.26
CA ALA A 351 -5.45 -11.78 -0.05
C ALA A 351 -6.80 -11.06 -0.05
N GLN A 352 -7.82 -11.75 0.44
CA GLN A 352 -9.08 -11.10 0.80
C GLN A 352 -8.92 -10.48 2.19
N LEU A 353 -9.33 -9.22 2.35
CA LEU A 353 -9.37 -8.55 3.65
C LEU A 353 -10.80 -8.59 4.18
N ASN A 354 -10.98 -9.20 5.35
CA ASN A 354 -12.25 -9.31 6.05
C ASN A 354 -12.26 -8.40 7.28
N LEU A 355 -13.23 -7.50 7.32
CA LEU A 355 -13.42 -6.57 8.44
C LEU A 355 -14.77 -6.83 9.08
N SER A 356 -14.77 -7.66 10.13
CA SER A 356 -15.98 -8.09 10.82
C SER A 356 -16.54 -7.02 11.78
N GLY A 357 -15.67 -6.13 12.28
CA GLY A 357 -16.04 -4.97 13.09
C GLY A 357 -15.57 -3.65 12.49
N ASN A 358 -15.79 -2.56 13.21
CA ASN A 358 -15.37 -1.24 12.76
C ASN A 358 -13.85 -1.18 12.64
N ALA A 359 -13.37 -0.63 11.53
CA ALA A 359 -11.97 -0.49 11.20
C ALA A 359 -11.65 0.97 10.85
N GLU A 360 -10.56 1.47 11.40
CA GLU A 360 -9.99 2.77 11.07
C GLU A 360 -8.54 2.54 10.61
N VAL A 361 -8.27 2.95 9.38
CA VAL A 361 -6.98 2.78 8.71
C VAL A 361 -6.41 4.16 8.44
N PHE A 362 -5.19 4.40 8.91
CA PHE A 362 -4.39 5.57 8.57
C PHE A 362 -3.32 5.10 7.58
N GLY A 363 -3.44 5.48 6.30
CA GLY A 363 -2.59 4.97 5.22
C GLY A 363 -3.44 4.44 4.06
N SER A 364 -3.08 3.28 3.53
CA SER A 364 -3.72 2.74 2.31
C SER A 364 -3.91 1.23 2.35
N LEU A 365 -4.89 0.76 1.58
CA LEU A 365 -5.20 -0.65 1.39
C LEU A 365 -5.09 -1.01 -0.09
N PHE A 366 -4.29 -2.02 -0.42
CA PHE A 366 -4.26 -2.65 -1.74
C PHE A 366 -4.50 -4.14 -1.54
N VAL A 367 -5.67 -4.64 -1.91
CA VAL A 367 -6.11 -6.02 -1.59
C VAL A 367 -6.69 -6.74 -2.80
N ARG A 368 -6.84 -8.07 -2.72
CA ARG A 368 -7.58 -8.83 -3.75
C ARG A 368 -9.06 -8.45 -3.73
N HIS A 369 -9.67 -8.54 -2.56
CA HIS A 369 -11.06 -8.21 -2.30
C HIS A 369 -11.19 -7.62 -0.89
N LEU A 370 -12.11 -6.68 -0.70
CA LEU A 370 -12.48 -6.18 0.62
C LEU A 370 -13.91 -6.56 0.92
N GLU A 371 -14.11 -7.31 2.00
CA GLU A 371 -15.41 -7.64 2.56
C GLU A 371 -15.52 -7.04 3.95
N ALA A 372 -16.47 -6.13 4.13
CA ALA A 372 -16.65 -5.41 5.39
C ALA A 372 -18.10 -5.48 5.87
N SER A 373 -18.29 -6.02 7.08
CA SER A 373 -19.57 -5.97 7.80
C SER A 373 -19.63 -4.87 8.84
N GLY A 374 -18.47 -4.35 9.28
CA GLY A 374 -18.37 -3.16 10.12
C GLY A 374 -18.03 -1.90 9.33
N ALA A 375 -18.16 -0.73 9.95
CA ALA A 375 -17.84 0.54 9.31
C ALA A 375 -16.33 0.63 9.03
N VAL A 376 -15.95 1.07 7.83
CA VAL A 376 -14.55 1.20 7.41
C VAL A 376 -14.25 2.66 7.12
N GLN A 377 -13.21 3.18 7.75
CA GLN A 377 -12.67 4.51 7.47
C GLN A 377 -11.22 4.37 7.05
N VAL A 378 -10.88 4.96 5.90
CA VAL A 378 -9.50 4.97 5.37
C VAL A 378 -9.05 6.41 5.19
N HIS A 379 -8.03 6.79 5.95
CA HIS A 379 -7.43 8.11 5.97
C HIS A 379 -6.09 8.05 5.26
N HIS A 380 -6.08 8.37 3.96
CA HIS A 380 -4.89 8.27 3.12
C HIS A 380 -3.86 9.32 3.49
N ASP A 381 -2.72 8.89 3.99
CA ASP A 381 -1.57 9.78 4.21
C ASP A 381 -0.80 9.93 2.90
N ALA A 382 -1.01 11.06 2.23
CA ALA A 382 -0.44 11.35 0.93
C ALA A 382 1.09 11.53 0.98
N ASP A 383 1.72 11.60 2.16
CA ASP A 383 3.19 11.61 2.27
C ASP A 383 3.84 10.32 1.76
N VAL A 384 3.09 9.20 1.68
CA VAL A 384 3.59 7.96 1.04
C VAL A 384 3.96 8.17 -0.44
N LEU A 385 3.39 9.19 -1.09
CA LEU A 385 3.68 9.56 -2.47
C LEU A 385 5.02 10.30 -2.63
N GLU A 386 5.70 10.59 -1.53
CA GLU A 386 7.03 11.21 -1.50
C GLU A 386 8.08 10.28 -0.87
N ALA A 387 7.71 9.01 -0.60
CA ALA A 387 8.60 8.02 0.01
C ALA A 387 9.85 7.73 -0.84
N GLY A 388 9.77 7.96 -2.14
CA GLY A 388 10.86 7.81 -3.09
C GLY A 388 11.82 8.99 -3.16
N ALA A 389 11.55 10.10 -2.47
CA ALA A 389 12.43 11.28 -2.49
C ALA A 389 13.85 11.00 -1.96
N ALA A 390 14.00 9.99 -1.10
CA ALA A 390 15.29 9.54 -0.59
C ALA A 390 15.98 8.50 -1.49
N CYS A 391 15.31 8.01 -2.54
CA CYS A 391 15.86 7.04 -3.47
C CYS A 391 16.86 7.69 -4.43
N PRO A 392 17.91 6.97 -4.87
CA PRO A 392 18.77 7.44 -5.95
C PRO A 392 17.96 7.72 -7.22
N ALA A 393 18.33 8.77 -7.96
CA ALA A 393 17.77 9.02 -9.28
C ALA A 393 18.16 7.84 -10.20
N GLY A 394 17.15 7.15 -10.74
CA GLY A 394 17.32 5.97 -11.59
C GLY A 394 17.88 6.23 -12.97
#